data_AF-A0A352FE04-F1
#
_entry.id   AF-A0A352FE04-F1
#
_cell.length_a   1.000
_cell.length_b   1.000
_cell.length_c   1.000
_cell.angle_alpha   90.00
_cell.angle_beta   90.00
_cell.angle_gamma   90.00
#
_symmetry.space_group_name_H-M   'P 1'
#
loop_
_entity.id
_entity.type
_entity.pdbx_description
1 polymer ?
#
loop_
_entity_poly.entity_id
_entity_poly.type
_entity_poly.pdbx_seq_one_letter_code
_entity_poly.pdbx_strand_id
1 'polypeptide(L)'
;MKPLRLSILLAFICCPGILPAENPLREPPGRRNDHDMAIVVNFPEKPILIPQYRSFWNFWAHVFDFNKDNYANVGHTGVILVEGTTGELSYYDFGRYDDRHDQLGPRPEFYGTVRSARHVPELKLKIMARLENGWITNLDTVLVHLAAKKFFRSYGAIHTAIVYNLDLKRMVAKATEVEDQHFLFYGAPTHMYCTRFVREVIRAGGGTFGYTVFTGTQTLKHVRRKWRQE
;
A
#
# COMPACT_ATOMS: atom_id res chain seq x y z
N MET A 1 9.61 -42.15 -47.35
CA MET A 1 8.77 -41.85 -46.17
C MET A 1 9.31 -40.58 -45.51
N LYS A 2 8.55 -39.47 -45.58
CA LYS A 2 8.88 -38.18 -44.96
C LYS A 2 7.77 -37.88 -43.93
N PRO A 3 8.07 -37.37 -42.72
CA PRO A 3 7.05 -37.14 -41.71
C PRO A 3 6.22 -35.90 -42.06
N LEU A 4 4.89 -36.05 -41.93
CA LEU A 4 3.88 -35.03 -42.13
C LEU A 4 4.03 -33.93 -41.05
N ARG A 5 4.26 -32.68 -41.45
CA ARG A 5 4.22 -31.52 -40.55
C ARG A 5 2.77 -31.15 -40.29
N LEU A 6 2.30 -31.38 -39.06
CA LEU A 6 1.01 -30.93 -38.57
C LEU A 6 1.04 -29.41 -38.36
N SER A 7 0.58 -28.67 -39.34
CA SER A 7 0.40 -27.21 -39.24
C SER A 7 -0.97 -26.96 -38.60
N ILE A 8 -0.98 -26.63 -37.32
CA ILE A 8 -2.20 -26.20 -36.62
C ILE A 8 -2.51 -24.78 -37.11
N LEU A 9 -3.43 -24.69 -38.08
CA LEU A 9 -4.05 -23.45 -38.51
C LEU A 9 -5.05 -23.04 -37.41
N LEU A 10 -4.65 -22.15 -36.49
CA LEU A 10 -5.63 -21.49 -35.61
C LEU A 10 -6.44 -20.53 -36.48
N ALA A 11 -7.67 -20.94 -36.81
CA ALA A 11 -8.65 -20.08 -37.43
C ALA A 11 -9.02 -18.95 -36.46
N PHE A 12 -8.57 -17.73 -36.76
CA PHE A 12 -9.12 -16.51 -36.17
C PHE A 12 -10.58 -16.39 -36.62
N ILE A 13 -11.50 -16.76 -35.75
CA ILE A 13 -12.91 -16.39 -35.90
C ILE A 13 -13.00 -14.91 -35.55
N CYS A 14 -12.95 -14.07 -36.58
CA CYS A 14 -13.42 -12.70 -36.53
C CYS A 14 -14.93 -12.72 -36.25
N CYS A 15 -15.33 -12.51 -35.00
CA CYS A 15 -16.68 -12.02 -34.68
C CYS A 15 -16.62 -10.48 -34.67
N PRO A 16 -17.14 -9.78 -35.69
CA PRO A 16 -17.30 -8.33 -35.64
C PRO A 16 -18.63 -8.06 -34.93
N GLY A 17 -18.58 -7.77 -33.64
CA GLY A 17 -19.81 -7.41 -32.93
C GLY A 17 -19.64 -7.39 -31.42
N ILE A 18 -19.70 -6.17 -30.88
CA ILE A 18 -19.89 -5.84 -29.46
C ILE A 18 -18.60 -5.94 -28.62
N LEU A 19 -17.64 -5.06 -28.93
CA LEU A 19 -16.90 -4.43 -27.84
C LEU A 19 -17.90 -3.48 -27.16
N PRO A 20 -18.28 -3.67 -25.89
CA PRO A 20 -19.07 -2.68 -25.20
C PRO A 20 -18.25 -1.38 -25.20
N ALA A 21 -18.86 -0.32 -25.73
CA ALA A 21 -18.34 1.04 -25.67
C ALA A 21 -17.83 1.31 -24.24
N GLU A 22 -16.68 1.95 -24.15
CA GLU A 22 -16.11 2.44 -22.89
C GLU A 22 -17.24 3.09 -22.08
N ASN A 23 -17.60 2.46 -20.96
CA ASN A 23 -18.63 2.97 -20.09
C ASN A 23 -18.09 4.27 -19.47
N PRO A 24 -18.65 5.44 -19.79
CA PRO A 24 -18.17 6.69 -19.23
C PRO A 24 -18.42 6.62 -17.72
N LEU A 25 -17.33 6.52 -16.96
CA LEU A 25 -17.23 6.73 -15.51
C LEU A 25 -18.54 6.50 -14.77
N ARG A 26 -18.87 5.24 -14.50
CA ARG A 26 -19.90 4.90 -13.52
C ARG A 26 -19.53 5.62 -12.22
N GLU A 27 -20.32 6.61 -11.79
CA GLU A 27 -20.06 7.29 -10.52
C GLU A 27 -19.91 6.22 -9.43
N PRO A 28 -18.84 6.26 -8.62
CA PRO A 28 -18.65 5.30 -7.55
C PRO A 28 -19.88 5.34 -6.63
N PRO A 29 -20.34 4.19 -6.12
CA PRO A 29 -21.58 4.09 -5.35
C PRO A 29 -21.63 5.17 -4.26
N GLY A 30 -22.79 5.85 -4.18
CA GLY A 30 -23.03 7.12 -3.48
C GLY A 30 -22.18 7.32 -2.24
N ARG A 31 -21.26 8.29 -2.32
CA ARG A 31 -20.41 8.70 -1.20
C ARG A 31 -21.25 9.45 -0.17
N ARG A 32 -21.15 9.07 1.10
CA ARG A 32 -21.77 9.79 2.22
C ARG A 32 -20.72 10.62 2.94
N ASN A 33 -21.14 11.74 3.52
CA ASN A 33 -20.25 12.75 4.09
C ASN A 33 -19.56 12.31 5.39
N ASP A 34 -19.99 11.22 6.01
CA ASP A 34 -19.61 10.76 7.35
C ASP A 34 -18.85 9.43 7.37
N HIS A 35 -18.57 8.83 6.20
CA HIS A 35 -17.87 7.56 6.13
C HIS A 35 -16.35 7.70 6.28
N ASP A 36 -15.77 6.71 6.94
CA ASP A 36 -14.33 6.61 7.08
C ASP A 36 -13.66 6.24 5.76
N MET A 37 -12.39 6.60 5.66
CA MET A 37 -11.60 6.42 4.46
C MET A 37 -10.23 5.83 4.80
N ALA A 38 -9.57 5.31 3.76
CA ALA A 38 -8.18 4.89 3.84
C ALA A 38 -7.40 5.49 2.66
N ILE A 39 -6.30 6.18 2.96
CA ILE A 39 -5.33 6.63 1.98
C ILE A 39 -4.23 5.57 1.93
N VAL A 40 -4.23 4.77 0.87
CA VAL A 40 -3.12 3.85 0.57
C VAL A 40 -1.96 4.68 0.07
N VAL A 41 -0.79 4.54 0.70
CA VAL A 41 0.44 5.22 0.29
C VAL A 41 1.48 4.19 -0.13
N ASN A 42 2.03 4.36 -1.32
CA ASN A 42 3.06 3.49 -1.88
C ASN A 42 4.33 4.29 -2.18
N PHE A 43 5.47 3.73 -1.82
CA PHE A 43 6.80 4.30 -2.04
C PHE A 43 7.55 3.38 -3.03
N PRO A 44 7.37 3.55 -4.35
CA PRO A 44 7.89 2.62 -5.35
C PRO A 44 9.43 2.55 -5.37
N GLU A 45 10.09 3.66 -5.02
CA GLU A 45 11.56 3.78 -5.06
C GLU A 45 12.23 3.21 -3.80
N LYS A 46 11.46 2.76 -2.79
CA LYS A 46 12.03 2.26 -1.55
C LYS A 46 12.54 0.83 -1.74
N PRO A 47 13.87 0.59 -1.69
CA PRO A 47 14.38 -0.78 -1.64
C PRO A 47 13.99 -1.42 -0.31
N ILE A 48 13.52 -2.66 -0.36
CA ILE A 48 13.21 -3.48 0.81
C ILE A 48 14.25 -4.57 0.98
N LEU A 49 14.63 -4.83 2.23
CA LEU A 49 15.54 -5.92 2.55
C LEU A 49 14.77 -7.24 2.60
N ILE A 50 15.04 -8.14 1.66
CA ILE A 50 14.45 -9.47 1.64
C ILE A 50 15.39 -10.43 2.40
N PRO A 51 14.91 -11.18 3.40
CA PRO A 51 15.78 -12.11 4.11
C PRO A 51 16.22 -13.26 3.20
N GLN A 52 17.43 -13.77 3.42
CA GLN A 52 18.04 -14.79 2.57
C GLN A 52 17.40 -16.16 2.83
N TYR A 53 16.46 -16.54 1.98
CA TYR A 53 15.57 -17.65 2.26
C TYR A 53 16.06 -19.07 1.94
N ARG A 54 17.36 -19.48 1.96
CA ARG A 54 17.86 -20.84 1.56
C ARG A 54 16.81 -21.85 1.00
N SER A 55 16.19 -21.54 -0.14
CA SER A 55 15.03 -22.27 -0.68
C SER A 55 15.10 -22.27 -2.19
N PHE A 56 14.54 -23.29 -2.84
CA PHE A 56 14.40 -23.39 -4.30
C PHE A 56 13.81 -22.10 -4.94
N TRP A 57 12.97 -21.36 -4.20
CA TRP A 57 12.41 -20.09 -4.66
C TRP A 57 13.44 -18.95 -4.71
N ASN A 58 14.54 -18.99 -3.96
CA ASN A 58 15.65 -18.04 -4.10
C ASN A 58 16.27 -18.08 -5.48
N PHE A 59 16.27 -19.23 -6.16
CA PHE A 59 16.76 -19.33 -7.53
C PHE A 59 15.93 -18.47 -8.50
N TRP A 60 14.60 -18.54 -8.40
CA TRP A 60 13.71 -17.69 -9.19
C TRP A 60 13.76 -16.23 -8.74
N ALA A 61 13.91 -15.99 -7.44
CA ALA A 61 14.07 -14.65 -6.90
C ALA A 61 15.33 -13.98 -7.49
N HIS A 62 16.49 -14.65 -7.49
CA HIS A 62 17.74 -14.15 -8.11
C HIS A 62 17.61 -13.76 -9.60
N VAL A 63 16.62 -14.31 -10.33
CA VAL A 63 16.34 -13.97 -11.73
C VAL A 63 15.54 -12.67 -11.87
N PHE A 64 14.79 -12.25 -10.83
CA PHE A 64 13.89 -11.08 -10.84
C PHE A 64 14.40 -9.89 -9.99
N ASP A 65 15.69 -9.54 -10.12
CA ASP A 65 16.26 -8.25 -9.67
C ASP A 65 16.57 -8.11 -8.17
N PHE A 66 17.45 -8.98 -7.65
CA PHE A 66 18.11 -8.78 -6.36
C PHE A 66 19.48 -8.15 -6.58
N ASN A 67 19.75 -7.03 -5.90
CA ASN A 67 21.13 -6.57 -5.75
C ASN A 67 21.89 -7.51 -4.80
N LYS A 68 23.22 -7.53 -4.93
CA LYS A 68 24.15 -8.43 -4.20
C LYS A 68 24.00 -8.41 -2.67
N ASP A 69 23.29 -7.42 -2.12
CA ASP A 69 23.04 -7.19 -0.70
C ASP A 69 21.61 -7.59 -0.23
N ASN A 70 20.83 -8.34 -1.03
CA ASN A 70 19.45 -8.78 -0.76
C ASN A 70 18.39 -7.67 -0.67
N TYR A 71 18.65 -6.53 -1.31
CA TYR A 71 17.64 -5.51 -1.50
C TYR A 71 16.91 -5.70 -2.83
N ALA A 72 15.58 -5.63 -2.79
CA ALA A 72 14.73 -5.64 -3.99
C ALA A 72 13.99 -4.31 -4.12
N ASN A 73 13.95 -3.79 -5.35
CA ASN A 73 13.26 -2.55 -5.72
C ASN A 73 11.77 -2.78 -5.97
N VAL A 74 11.06 -3.37 -4.99
CA VAL A 74 9.63 -3.69 -5.12
C VAL A 74 8.72 -2.66 -4.44
N GLY A 75 9.30 -1.65 -3.80
CA GLY A 75 8.59 -0.57 -3.12
C GLY A 75 8.06 -0.94 -1.73
N HIS A 76 7.49 0.05 -1.05
CA HIS A 76 6.90 -0.09 0.28
C HIS A 76 5.50 0.51 0.35
N THR A 77 4.56 -0.18 0.98
CA THR A 77 3.16 0.28 1.09
C THR A 77 2.76 0.46 2.56
N GLY A 78 2.09 1.58 2.85
CA GLY A 78 1.41 1.82 4.12
C GLY A 78 -0.01 2.32 3.90
N VAL A 79 -0.72 2.59 4.99
CA VAL A 79 -2.08 3.10 4.97
C VAL A 79 -2.25 4.21 6.02
N ILE A 80 -2.91 5.29 5.63
CA ILE A 80 -3.43 6.29 6.56
C ILE A 80 -4.93 6.04 6.67
N LEU A 81 -5.40 5.74 7.87
CA LEU A 81 -6.82 5.67 8.17
C LEU A 81 -7.32 7.08 8.50
N VAL A 82 -8.48 7.44 7.97
CA VAL A 82 -9.10 8.77 8.11
C VAL A 82 -10.47 8.59 8.74
N GLU A 83 -10.68 9.22 9.90
CA GLU A 83 -12.01 9.29 10.50
C GLU A 83 -12.89 10.25 9.70
N GLY A 84 -14.05 9.78 9.22
CA GLY A 84 -14.93 10.51 8.30
C GLY A 84 -15.61 11.72 8.92
N THR A 85 -15.69 11.81 10.24
CA THR A 85 -16.34 12.93 10.94
C THR A 85 -15.35 14.00 11.41
N THR A 86 -14.25 13.60 12.03
CA THR A 86 -13.29 14.54 12.63
C THR A 86 -12.11 14.88 11.70
N GLY A 87 -11.85 14.03 10.71
CA GLY A 87 -10.64 14.08 9.91
C GLY A 87 -9.38 13.58 10.63
N GLU A 88 -9.50 12.88 11.77
CA GLU A 88 -8.36 12.30 12.48
C GLU A 88 -7.62 11.29 11.60
N LEU A 89 -6.28 11.32 11.67
CA LEU A 89 -5.39 10.54 10.84
C LEU A 89 -4.53 9.58 11.66
N SER A 90 -4.60 8.29 11.32
CA SER A 90 -3.76 7.25 11.93
C SER A 90 -2.98 6.49 10.86
N TYR A 91 -1.65 6.51 10.96
CA TYR A 91 -0.77 5.82 10.00
C TYR A 91 -0.36 4.44 10.49
N TYR A 92 -0.40 3.46 9.58
CA TYR A 92 0.07 2.11 9.79
C TYR A 92 0.88 1.60 8.59
N ASP A 93 1.95 0.87 8.87
CA ASP A 93 2.65 0.07 7.85
C ASP A 93 3.21 -1.22 8.43
N PHE A 94 3.56 -2.16 7.55
CA PHE A 94 4.20 -3.41 7.94
C PHE A 94 5.50 -3.60 7.17
N GLY A 95 6.57 -3.93 7.88
CA GLY A 95 7.88 -4.09 7.29
C GLY A 95 8.88 -4.69 8.26
N ARG A 96 10.14 -4.73 7.84
CA ARG A 96 11.24 -5.23 8.65
C ARG A 96 11.85 -4.07 9.42
N TYR A 97 11.28 -3.81 10.60
CA TYR A 97 11.64 -2.66 11.42
C TYR A 97 12.16 -3.07 12.79
N ASP A 98 13.03 -2.24 13.34
CA ASP A 98 13.69 -2.41 14.64
C ASP A 98 13.49 -1.15 15.52
N ASP A 99 12.60 -0.24 15.13
CA ASP A 99 12.39 1.08 15.71
C ASP A 99 11.19 1.17 16.66
N ARG A 100 10.60 0.02 17.03
CA ARG A 100 9.47 -0.07 17.96
C ARG A 100 9.96 -0.05 19.40
N HIS A 101 9.42 0.86 20.21
CA HIS A 101 9.82 1.02 21.61
C HIS A 101 9.39 -0.12 22.54
N ASP A 102 8.37 -0.91 22.16
CA ASP A 102 7.90 -2.05 22.93
C ASP A 102 8.71 -3.34 22.70
N GLN A 103 9.62 -3.35 21.72
CA GLN A 103 10.44 -4.51 21.41
C GLN A 103 11.60 -4.64 22.42
N LEU A 104 11.72 -5.82 23.04
CA LEU A 104 12.79 -6.14 24.00
C LEU A 104 14.12 -6.55 23.33
N GLY A 105 14.31 -6.24 22.06
CA GLY A 105 15.50 -6.63 21.30
C GLY A 105 15.31 -6.43 19.79
N PRO A 106 16.36 -6.72 18.99
CA PRO A 106 16.27 -6.61 17.54
C PRO A 106 15.27 -7.62 16.98
N ARG A 107 14.61 -7.25 15.88
CA ARG A 107 13.69 -8.13 15.18
C ARG A 107 14.44 -9.37 14.66
N PRO A 108 13.88 -10.58 14.82
CA PRO A 108 14.48 -11.79 14.26
C PRO A 108 14.58 -11.72 12.72
N GLU A 109 15.55 -12.45 12.16
CA GLU A 109 15.95 -12.32 10.75
C GLU A 109 14.76 -12.41 9.76
N PHE A 110 13.90 -13.41 9.90
CA PHE A 110 12.81 -13.71 8.96
C PHE A 110 11.46 -13.05 9.29
N TYR A 111 11.44 -12.12 10.24
CA TYR A 111 10.21 -11.54 10.76
C TYR A 111 10.05 -10.09 10.33
N GLY A 112 8.82 -9.60 10.39
CA GLY A 112 8.41 -8.22 10.19
C GLY A 112 7.52 -7.79 11.34
N THR A 113 7.26 -6.49 11.43
CA THR A 113 6.43 -5.89 12.46
C THR A 113 5.59 -4.76 11.87
N VAL A 114 4.42 -4.52 12.47
CA VAL A 114 3.58 -3.36 12.18
C VAL A 114 4.15 -2.16 12.93
N ARG A 115 4.18 -0.98 12.33
CA ARG A 115 4.39 0.28 13.06
C ARG A 115 3.13 1.13 13.03
N SER A 116 2.91 1.80 14.15
CA SER A 116 1.90 2.84 14.31
C SER A 116 2.40 3.90 15.29
N ALA A 117 1.63 4.97 15.46
CA ALA A 117 1.91 5.98 16.48
C ALA A 117 1.88 5.44 17.92
N ARG A 118 1.30 4.26 18.16
CA ARG A 118 1.22 3.62 19.48
C ARG A 118 2.59 3.26 20.02
N HIS A 119 3.44 2.67 19.18
CA HIS A 119 4.77 2.20 19.56
C HIS A 119 5.91 2.96 18.89
N VAL A 120 5.61 3.86 17.95
CA VAL A 120 6.55 4.76 17.28
C VAL A 120 5.93 6.16 17.22
N PRO A 121 6.02 6.97 18.30
CA PRO A 121 5.33 8.25 18.41
C PRO A 121 5.61 9.24 17.27
N GLU A 122 6.78 9.16 16.64
CA GLU A 122 7.18 9.99 15.51
C GLU A 122 6.33 9.75 14.25
N LEU A 123 5.62 8.62 14.16
CA LEU A 123 4.66 8.34 13.09
C LEU A 123 3.34 9.11 13.25
N LYS A 124 3.03 9.68 14.43
CA LYS A 124 1.80 10.46 14.65
C LYS A 124 1.70 11.64 13.69
N LEU A 125 0.62 11.72 12.91
CA LEU A 125 0.33 12.85 12.03
C LEU A 125 -0.28 13.97 12.88
N LYS A 126 0.35 15.15 12.93
CA LYS A 126 -0.09 16.29 13.76
C LYS A 126 -0.91 17.28 12.95
N ILE A 127 -1.77 16.76 12.08
CA ILE A 127 -2.67 17.50 11.20
C ILE A 127 -3.94 16.66 11.03
N MET A 128 -5.03 17.29 10.62
CA MET A 128 -6.28 16.62 10.28
C MET A 128 -6.52 16.67 8.77
N ALA A 129 -7.26 15.70 8.25
CA ALA A 129 -7.88 15.82 6.93
C ALA A 129 -9.00 16.88 6.99
N ARG A 130 -9.04 17.74 5.97
CA ARG A 130 -10.17 18.64 5.72
C ARG A 130 -11.16 17.91 4.83
N LEU A 131 -12.38 17.76 5.32
CA LEU A 131 -13.43 16.98 4.67
C LEU A 131 -14.53 17.91 4.17
N GLU A 132 -14.76 17.91 2.86
CA GLU A 132 -15.83 18.67 2.21
C GLU A 132 -16.60 17.73 1.29
N ASN A 133 -17.91 17.58 1.53
CA ASN A 133 -18.78 16.68 0.75
C ASN A 133 -18.23 15.24 0.62
N GLY A 134 -17.60 14.71 1.66
CA GLY A 134 -16.98 13.38 1.66
C GLY A 134 -15.65 13.30 0.89
N TRP A 135 -15.00 14.43 0.60
CA TRP A 135 -13.70 14.50 -0.05
C TRP A 135 -12.62 15.10 0.85
N ILE A 136 -11.40 14.58 0.72
CA ILE A 136 -10.22 15.15 1.38
C ILE A 136 -9.70 16.30 0.54
N THR A 137 -9.87 17.54 0.99
CA THR A 137 -9.48 18.75 0.22
C THR A 137 -8.02 19.15 0.40
N ASN A 138 -7.37 18.68 1.47
CA ASN A 138 -5.96 18.95 1.78
C ASN A 138 -5.06 17.70 1.66
N LEU A 139 -5.36 16.79 0.73
CA LEU A 139 -4.61 15.54 0.56
C LEU A 139 -3.11 15.80 0.36
N ASP A 140 -2.75 16.81 -0.43
CA ASP A 140 -1.36 17.18 -0.66
C ASP A 140 -0.64 17.55 0.66
N THR A 141 -1.30 18.33 1.52
CA THR A 141 -0.81 18.69 2.85
C THR A 141 -0.59 17.44 3.72
N VAL A 142 -1.53 16.49 3.66
CA VAL A 142 -1.42 15.21 4.38
C VAL A 142 -0.19 14.42 3.95
N LEU A 143 0.03 14.31 2.63
CA LEU A 143 1.16 13.58 2.07
C LEU A 143 2.50 14.28 2.29
N VAL A 144 2.56 15.62 2.22
CA VAL A 144 3.74 16.41 2.61
C VAL A 144 4.12 16.12 4.05
N HIS A 145 3.14 16.16 4.96
CA HIS A 145 3.39 15.98 6.38
C HIS A 145 3.88 14.56 6.69
N LEU A 146 3.35 13.55 6.00
CA LEU A 146 3.89 12.19 6.05
C LEU A 146 5.34 12.17 5.55
N ALA A 147 5.60 12.66 4.33
CA ALA A 147 6.91 12.62 3.69
C ALA A 147 8.02 13.38 4.45
N ALA A 148 7.65 14.41 5.21
CA ALA A 148 8.58 15.21 6.01
C ALA A 148 9.17 14.45 7.22
N LYS A 149 8.49 13.39 7.68
CA LYS A 149 8.95 12.58 8.82
C LYS A 149 10.29 11.91 8.52
N LYS A 150 11.12 11.77 9.55
CA LYS A 150 12.49 11.23 9.47
C LYS A 150 12.57 9.90 8.70
N PHE A 151 11.63 8.99 8.95
CA PHE A 151 11.59 7.67 8.33
C PHE A 151 11.45 7.71 6.80
N PHE A 152 10.66 8.64 6.27
CA PHE A 152 10.25 8.64 4.86
C PHE A 152 11.10 9.55 3.97
N ARG A 153 12.06 10.30 4.53
CA ARG A 153 12.88 11.27 3.76
C ARG A 153 13.63 10.64 2.58
N SER A 154 14.05 9.39 2.72
CA SER A 154 14.80 8.62 1.73
C SER A 154 13.92 7.71 0.85
N TYR A 155 12.60 7.73 0.99
CA TYR A 155 11.70 6.79 0.32
C TYR A 155 11.29 7.23 -1.09
N GLY A 156 11.75 8.41 -1.53
CA GLY A 156 11.52 8.89 -2.90
C GLY A 156 10.09 9.37 -3.13
N ALA A 157 9.53 9.05 -4.29
CA ALA A 157 8.14 9.40 -4.60
C ALA A 157 7.12 8.67 -3.72
N ILE A 158 5.97 9.29 -3.45
CA ILE A 158 4.77 8.65 -2.91
C ILE A 158 3.76 8.54 -4.06
N HIS A 159 3.12 7.39 -4.21
CA HIS A 159 1.92 7.19 -5.02
C HIS A 159 0.76 6.90 -4.07
N THR A 160 -0.45 7.38 -4.36
CA THR A 160 -1.57 7.27 -3.41
C THR A 160 -2.87 6.88 -4.07
N ALA A 161 -3.68 6.11 -3.37
CA ALA A 161 -5.08 5.88 -3.72
C ALA A 161 -5.97 6.04 -2.49
N ILE A 162 -7.21 6.49 -2.69
CA ILE A 162 -8.18 6.64 -1.60
C ILE A 162 -9.28 5.60 -1.76
N VAL A 163 -9.56 4.90 -0.66
CA VAL A 163 -10.68 3.98 -0.51
C VAL A 163 -11.71 4.62 0.42
N TYR A 164 -12.96 4.70 -0.04
CA TYR A 164 -14.06 5.34 0.66
C TYR A 164 -15.03 4.30 1.24
N ASN A 165 -15.97 4.77 2.07
CA ASN A 165 -17.07 3.97 2.62
C ASN A 165 -16.57 2.79 3.46
N LEU A 166 -15.64 3.05 4.38
CA LEU A 166 -15.03 2.07 5.27
C LEU A 166 -15.54 2.22 6.70
N ASP A 167 -15.27 1.19 7.51
CA ASP A 167 -15.48 1.18 8.96
C ASP A 167 -14.11 1.30 9.66
N LEU A 168 -13.81 2.48 10.23
CA LEU A 168 -12.55 2.77 10.90
C LEU A 168 -12.31 1.85 12.08
N LYS A 169 -13.34 1.59 12.89
CA LYS A 169 -13.21 0.78 14.10
C LYS A 169 -12.72 -0.62 13.76
N ARG A 170 -13.25 -1.24 12.70
CA ARG A 170 -12.82 -2.56 12.22
C ARG A 170 -11.41 -2.53 11.64
N MET A 171 -11.03 -1.48 10.92
CA MET A 171 -9.68 -1.31 10.40
C MET A 171 -8.64 -1.17 11.52
N VAL A 172 -8.90 -0.31 12.50
CA VAL A 172 -8.03 -0.09 13.66
C VAL A 172 -7.92 -1.37 14.49
N ALA A 173 -9.03 -2.07 14.72
CA ALA A 173 -9.01 -3.35 15.40
C ALA A 173 -8.12 -4.37 14.69
N LYS A 174 -8.21 -4.48 13.35
CA LYS A 174 -7.34 -5.38 12.59
C LYS A 174 -5.88 -4.97 12.62
N ALA A 175 -5.58 -3.68 12.44
CA ALA A 175 -4.22 -3.18 12.50
C ALA A 175 -3.58 -3.45 13.87
N THR A 176 -4.35 -3.24 14.94
CA THR A 176 -3.95 -3.46 16.33
C THR A 176 -3.74 -4.95 16.62
N GLU A 177 -4.67 -5.81 16.18
CA GLU A 177 -4.55 -7.28 16.31
C GLU A 177 -3.24 -7.80 15.71
N VAL A 178 -2.84 -7.29 14.55
CA VAL A 178 -1.57 -7.68 13.90
C VAL A 178 -0.38 -7.03 14.61
N GLU A 179 -0.50 -5.78 15.06
CA GLU A 179 0.55 -5.07 15.78
C GLU A 179 0.91 -5.73 17.12
N ASP A 180 -0.08 -6.25 17.83
CA ASP A 180 0.03 -6.95 19.12
C ASP A 180 0.66 -8.35 19.00
N GLN A 181 0.79 -8.90 17.79
CA GLN A 181 1.56 -10.13 17.56
C GLN A 181 3.08 -9.90 17.64
N HIS A 182 3.53 -8.64 17.70
CA HIS A 182 4.91 -8.16 17.71
C HIS A 182 5.71 -8.53 16.44
N PHE A 183 5.88 -9.83 16.17
CA PHE A 183 6.64 -10.38 15.06
C PHE A 183 5.81 -11.37 14.25
N LEU A 184 5.70 -11.12 12.95
CA LEU A 184 5.13 -12.06 11.98
C LEU A 184 6.19 -12.47 10.96
N PHE A 185 6.12 -13.69 10.45
CA PHE A 185 6.98 -14.09 9.32
C PHE A 185 6.80 -13.11 8.15
N TYR A 186 7.91 -12.67 7.56
CA TYR A 186 7.95 -11.67 6.51
C TYR A 186 8.30 -12.30 5.17
N GLY A 187 7.42 -12.23 4.18
CA GLY A 187 7.75 -12.68 2.83
C GLY A 187 6.54 -12.97 1.95
N ALA A 188 6.58 -12.50 0.71
CA ALA A 188 5.59 -12.84 -0.30
C ALA A 188 5.87 -14.22 -0.92
N PRO A 189 4.85 -14.92 -1.44
CA PRO A 189 3.42 -14.61 -1.35
C PRO A 189 2.75 -15.14 -0.06
N THR A 190 3.41 -16.08 0.63
CA THR A 190 2.81 -16.92 1.68
C THR A 190 2.61 -16.19 3.01
N HIS A 191 3.60 -15.41 3.43
CA HIS A 191 3.61 -14.74 4.73
C HIS A 191 3.15 -13.28 4.61
N MET A 192 3.30 -12.52 5.71
CA MET A 192 2.91 -11.12 5.72
C MET A 192 3.96 -10.26 4.99
N TYR A 193 3.49 -9.24 4.28
CA TYR A 193 4.29 -8.20 3.64
C TYR A 193 3.46 -6.92 3.57
N CYS A 194 4.10 -5.78 3.27
CA CYS A 194 3.51 -4.45 3.35
C CYS A 194 2.13 -4.35 2.67
N THR A 195 2.05 -4.73 1.39
CA THR A 195 0.79 -4.67 0.63
C THR A 195 -0.25 -5.67 1.12
N ARG A 196 0.14 -6.87 1.59
CA ARG A 196 -0.81 -7.82 2.19
C ARG A 196 -1.42 -7.27 3.47
N PHE A 197 -0.62 -6.68 4.35
CA PHE A 197 -1.10 -6.04 5.57
C PHE A 197 -2.13 -4.94 5.26
N VAL A 198 -1.80 -4.01 4.35
CA VAL A 198 -2.71 -2.94 3.94
C VAL A 198 -4.02 -3.50 3.35
N ARG A 199 -3.94 -4.58 2.56
CA ARG A 199 -5.12 -5.27 2.04
C ARG A 199 -5.99 -5.87 3.14
N GLU A 200 -5.39 -6.51 4.14
CA GLU A 200 -6.13 -7.10 5.26
C GLU A 200 -6.83 -6.04 6.11
N VAL A 201 -6.16 -4.90 6.38
CA VAL A 201 -6.76 -3.77 7.10
C VAL A 201 -7.97 -3.22 6.35
N ILE A 202 -7.84 -2.88 5.06
CA ILE A 202 -8.94 -2.33 4.26
C ILE A 202 -10.09 -3.33 4.11
N ARG A 203 -9.78 -4.63 3.93
CA ARG A 203 -10.82 -5.68 3.87
C ARG A 203 -11.57 -5.82 5.18
N ALA A 204 -10.91 -5.65 6.33
CA ALA A 204 -11.58 -5.65 7.62
C ALA A 204 -12.60 -4.51 7.74
N GLY A 205 -12.28 -3.34 7.18
CA GLY A 205 -13.17 -2.18 7.08
C GLY A 205 -14.30 -2.30 6.05
N GLY A 206 -14.46 -3.44 5.37
CA GLY A 206 -15.49 -3.65 4.35
C GLY A 206 -15.08 -3.25 2.93
N GLY A 207 -13.85 -2.75 2.75
CA GLY A 207 -13.31 -2.38 1.45
C GLY A 207 -12.95 -3.60 0.60
N THR A 208 -13.06 -3.45 -0.72
CA THR A 208 -12.56 -4.44 -1.68
C THR A 208 -11.45 -3.84 -2.53
N PHE A 209 -10.42 -4.63 -2.84
CA PHE A 209 -9.40 -4.25 -3.83
C PHE A 209 -9.87 -4.71 -5.21
N GLY A 210 -10.76 -3.95 -5.84
CA GLY A 210 -11.12 -4.11 -7.25
C GLY A 210 -10.26 -3.23 -8.16
N TYR A 211 -10.18 -3.55 -9.46
CA TYR A 211 -9.47 -2.74 -10.47
C TYR A 211 -9.94 -1.27 -10.53
N THR A 212 -11.15 -0.99 -10.06
CA THR A 212 -11.81 0.34 -10.07
C THR A 212 -11.51 1.22 -8.84
N VAL A 213 -10.71 0.74 -7.89
CA VAL A 213 -10.54 1.40 -6.57
C VAL A 213 -9.30 2.31 -6.48
N PHE A 214 -8.39 2.23 -7.46
CA PHE A 214 -7.23 3.13 -7.51
C PHE A 214 -7.60 4.46 -8.16
N THR A 215 -8.06 5.42 -7.36
CA THR A 215 -8.23 6.80 -7.79
C THR A 215 -7.08 7.67 -7.25
N GLY A 216 -6.29 8.22 -8.16
CA GLY A 216 -5.21 9.17 -7.87
C GLY A 216 -3.79 8.63 -8.14
N THR A 217 -2.93 9.48 -8.70
CA THR A 217 -1.47 9.37 -8.62
C THR A 217 -0.94 10.76 -8.31
N GLN A 218 -0.23 10.95 -7.19
CA GLN A 218 0.40 12.22 -6.85
C GLN A 218 1.89 12.03 -6.54
N THR A 219 2.76 12.25 -7.53
CA THR A 219 4.21 12.09 -7.35
C THR A 219 4.80 13.20 -6.46
N LEU A 220 5.57 12.81 -5.44
CA LEU A 220 6.25 13.70 -4.47
C LEU A 220 7.20 14.74 -5.12
N LYS A 221 7.70 14.50 -6.34
CA LYS A 221 8.44 15.50 -7.14
C LYS A 221 7.62 16.76 -7.39
N HIS A 222 6.31 16.63 -7.63
CA HIS A 222 5.40 17.77 -7.78
C HIS A 222 5.12 18.46 -6.45
N VAL A 223 5.00 17.68 -5.37
CA VAL A 223 4.72 18.15 -4.01
C VAL A 223 5.88 18.98 -3.43
N ARG A 224 7.14 18.50 -3.54
CA ARG A 224 8.35 19.26 -3.12
C ARG A 224 8.61 20.51 -3.95
N ARG A 225 8.07 20.60 -5.17
CA ARG A 225 8.14 21.80 -6.01
C ARG A 225 7.16 22.87 -5.53
N LYS A 226 5.96 22.46 -5.13
CA LYS A 226 4.91 23.33 -4.60
C LYS A 226 5.30 23.95 -3.24
N TRP A 227 5.88 23.16 -2.33
CA TRP A 227 6.38 23.64 -1.03
C TRP A 227 7.54 24.65 -1.10
N ARG A 228 8.28 24.71 -2.23
CA ARG A 228 9.35 25.70 -2.43
C ARG A 228 8.85 27.01 -3.05
N GLN A 229 7.56 27.08 -3.39
CA GLN A 229 6.92 28.24 -4.03
C GLN A 229 5.92 28.94 -3.09
N GLU A 230 5.76 28.45 -1.86
CA GLU A 230 5.02 29.06 -0.74
C GLU A 230 6.01 29.44 0.37
#